data_AF-A0A5C9E5A3-F1
#
_entry.id   AF-A0A5C9E5A3-F1
#
_cell.length_a   1.000
_cell.length_b   1.000
_cell.length_c   1.000
_cell.angle_alpha   90.00
_cell.angle_beta   90.00
_cell.angle_gamma   90.00
#
_symmetry.space_group_name_H-M   'P 1'
#
loop_
_entity.id
_entity.type
_entity.pdbx_description
1 polymer ?
#
loop_
_entity_poly.entity_id
_entity_poly.type
_entity_poly.pdbx_seq_one_letter_code
_entity_poly.pdbx_strand_id
1 'polypeptide(L)'
;MPKIENPMLVSIYSHIVQDILAKTTSIEEANQELREIGRNLGSQIYLNTEIAEKTKDTITTREDVSKMVETAYKILFDKKPDDIDMESARGSVRITDEDCIWCQEVNLEGMRGFGYCEIFSGIMESLLDFKGVQAKVFQEMCRATGSDNCTWNVRLT
;
A
#
# COMPACT_ATOMS: atom_id res chain seq x y z
N MET A 1 20.44 5.16 -16.03
CA MET A 1 19.04 5.41 -15.65
C MET A 1 18.56 4.13 -14.97
N PRO A 2 17.99 4.20 -13.76
CA PRO A 2 17.32 3.04 -13.18
C PRO A 2 16.27 2.55 -14.18
N LYS A 3 16.17 1.23 -14.36
CA LYS A 3 15.15 0.66 -15.24
C LYS A 3 13.85 0.62 -14.45
N ILE A 4 12.83 1.36 -14.88
CA ILE A 4 11.48 1.23 -14.32
C ILE A 4 11.06 -0.23 -14.49
N GLU A 5 10.71 -0.89 -13.39
CA GLU A 5 10.40 -2.32 -13.37
C GLU A 5 9.13 -2.61 -14.16
N ASN A 6 8.11 -1.78 -13.95
CA ASN A 6 6.82 -1.89 -14.64
C ASN A 6 6.35 -0.52 -15.15
N PRO A 7 6.81 -0.08 -16.34
CA PRO A 7 6.48 1.24 -16.88
C PRO A 7 5.00 1.40 -17.21
N MET A 8 4.28 0.32 -17.53
CA MET A 8 2.82 0.37 -17.73
C MET A 8 2.09 0.69 -16.42
N LEU A 9 2.42 -0.04 -15.33
CA LEU A 9 1.83 0.18 -14.01
C LEU A 9 2.07 1.61 -13.53
N VAL A 10 3.33 2.09 -13.60
CA VAL A 10 3.69 3.43 -13.16
C VAL A 10 2.97 4.51 -13.96
N SER A 11 2.83 4.32 -15.28
CA SER A 11 2.14 5.29 -16.14
C SER A 11 0.63 5.36 -15.86
N ILE A 12 -0.03 4.21 -15.75
CA ILE A 12 -1.46 4.14 -15.40
C ILE A 12 -1.69 4.75 -14.02
N TYR A 13 -0.85 4.39 -13.05
CA TYR A 13 -1.00 4.89 -11.68
C TYR A 13 -0.76 6.39 -11.59
N SER A 14 0.26 6.91 -12.27
CA SER A 14 0.53 8.35 -12.34
C SER A 14 -0.62 9.11 -12.97
N HIS A 15 -1.25 8.57 -14.01
CA HIS A 15 -2.45 9.18 -14.60
C HIS A 15 -3.63 9.22 -13.63
N ILE A 16 -3.89 8.13 -12.91
CA ILE A 16 -4.92 8.07 -11.85
C ILE A 16 -4.66 9.13 -10.79
N VAL A 17 -3.42 9.25 -10.31
CA VAL A 17 -3.04 10.24 -9.30
C VAL A 17 -3.23 11.66 -9.82
N GLN A 18 -2.82 11.96 -11.05
CA GLN A 18 -3.00 13.28 -11.67
C GLN A 18 -4.48 13.66 -11.75
N ASP A 19 -5.34 12.73 -12.19
CA ASP A 19 -6.78 12.96 -12.29
C ASP A 19 -7.41 13.21 -10.92
N ILE A 20 -6.97 12.48 -9.89
CA ILE A 20 -7.42 12.69 -8.50
C ILE A 20 -7.02 14.08 -8.02
N LEU A 21 -5.73 14.44 -8.15
CA LEU A 21 -5.23 15.74 -7.73
C LEU A 21 -5.92 16.90 -8.46
N ALA A 22 -6.32 16.71 -9.72
CA ALA A 22 -7.03 17.71 -10.50
C ALA A 22 -8.50 17.90 -10.04
N LYS A 23 -9.16 16.87 -9.52
CA LYS A 23 -10.58 16.91 -9.12
C LYS A 23 -10.80 17.19 -7.62
N THR A 24 -9.81 16.94 -6.77
CA THR A 24 -9.91 17.14 -5.31
C THR A 24 -9.47 18.54 -4.89
N THR A 25 -10.01 19.04 -3.78
CA THR A 25 -9.71 20.39 -3.28
C THR A 25 -8.70 20.39 -2.12
N SER A 26 -8.41 19.22 -1.54
CA SER A 26 -7.46 19.05 -0.44
C SER A 26 -6.65 17.75 -0.58
N ILE A 27 -5.51 17.70 0.10
CA ILE A 27 -4.65 16.50 0.16
C ILE A 27 -5.37 15.36 0.87
N GLU A 28 -6.16 15.69 1.89
CA GLU A 28 -6.96 14.74 2.65
C GLU A 28 -8.00 14.05 1.75
N GLU A 29 -8.70 14.81 0.91
CA GLU A 29 -9.62 14.27 -0.10
C GLU A 29 -8.88 13.38 -1.10
N ALA A 30 -7.73 13.82 -1.62
CA ALA A 30 -6.93 13.03 -2.56
C ALA A 30 -6.48 11.68 -1.98
N ASN A 31 -5.99 11.69 -0.73
CA ASN A 31 -5.59 10.47 -0.03
C ASN A 31 -6.79 9.53 0.20
N GLN A 32 -7.96 10.10 0.54
CA GLN A 32 -9.16 9.31 0.76
C GLN A 32 -9.67 8.69 -0.55
N GLU A 33 -9.63 9.42 -1.66
CA GLU A 33 -9.98 8.92 -3.00
C GLU A 33 -9.03 7.80 -3.44
N LEU A 34 -7.71 7.97 -3.27
CA LEU A 34 -6.72 6.93 -3.56
C LEU A 34 -6.97 5.66 -2.73
N ARG A 35 -7.26 5.82 -1.45
CA ARG A 35 -7.57 4.71 -0.55
C ARG A 35 -8.84 3.99 -0.97
N GLU A 36 -9.87 4.72 -1.38
CA GLU A 36 -11.13 4.11 -1.81
C GLU A 36 -10.96 3.32 -3.12
N ILE A 37 -10.20 3.86 -4.09
CA ILE A 37 -9.79 3.09 -5.27
C ILE A 37 -9.03 1.85 -4.85
N GLY A 38 -8.11 1.98 -3.90
CA GLY A 38 -7.35 0.88 -3.32
C GLY A 38 -8.24 -0.23 -2.76
N ARG A 39 -9.28 0.10 -2.00
CA ARG A 39 -10.22 -0.88 -1.44
C ARG A 39 -10.98 -1.64 -2.52
N ASN A 40 -11.45 -0.92 -3.54
CA ASN A 40 -12.13 -1.52 -4.68
C ASN A 40 -11.19 -2.46 -5.46
N LEU A 41 -9.94 -2.04 -5.67
CA LEU A 41 -8.90 -2.89 -6.28
C LEU A 41 -8.56 -4.09 -5.40
N GLY A 42 -8.44 -3.92 -4.08
CA GLY A 42 -8.18 -5.00 -3.14
C GLY A 42 -9.23 -6.10 -3.22
N SER A 43 -10.50 -5.73 -3.42
CA SER A 43 -11.58 -6.69 -3.67
C SER A 43 -11.40 -7.48 -4.95
N GLN A 44 -11.00 -6.82 -6.04
CA GLN A 44 -10.71 -7.49 -7.31
C GLN A 44 -9.45 -8.37 -7.23
N ILE A 45 -8.42 -7.90 -6.53
CA ILE A 45 -7.19 -8.67 -6.29
C ILE A 45 -7.53 -9.93 -5.50
N TYR A 46 -8.31 -9.82 -4.43
CA TYR A 46 -8.71 -10.97 -3.62
C TYR A 46 -9.42 -12.05 -4.44
N LEU A 47 -10.33 -11.63 -5.33
CA LEU A 47 -11.16 -12.54 -6.15
C LEU A 47 -10.42 -13.12 -7.36
N ASN A 48 -9.47 -12.38 -7.93
CA ASN A 48 -8.83 -12.73 -9.20
C ASN A 48 -7.39 -13.25 -9.04
N THR A 49 -6.89 -13.38 -7.81
CA THR A 49 -5.54 -13.87 -7.54
C THR A 49 -5.56 -15.01 -6.53
N GLU A 50 -4.43 -15.70 -6.42
CA GLU A 50 -4.20 -16.76 -5.44
C GLU A 50 -4.03 -16.26 -3.99
N ILE A 51 -4.25 -14.96 -3.70
CA ILE A 51 -4.16 -14.43 -2.32
C ILE A 51 -5.09 -15.21 -1.40
N ALA A 52 -6.34 -15.47 -1.80
CA ALA A 52 -7.32 -16.16 -0.97
C ALA A 52 -6.83 -17.55 -0.54
N GLU A 53 -6.18 -18.28 -1.46
CA GLU A 53 -5.67 -19.65 -1.26
C GLU A 53 -4.34 -19.71 -0.49
N LYS A 54 -3.47 -18.72 -0.69
CA LYS A 54 -2.13 -18.66 -0.08
C LYS A 54 -2.12 -18.06 1.32
N THR A 55 -3.25 -17.59 1.82
CA THR A 55 -3.37 -16.91 3.10
C THR A 55 -4.35 -17.63 4.00
N LYS A 56 -4.12 -17.58 5.32
CA LYS A 56 -5.01 -18.23 6.29
C LYS A 56 -6.45 -17.74 6.14
N ASP A 57 -7.41 -18.59 6.46
CA ASP A 57 -8.84 -18.23 6.45
C ASP A 57 -9.21 -17.18 7.50
N THR A 58 -8.43 -17.09 8.57
CA THR A 58 -8.65 -16.12 9.64
C THR A 58 -7.31 -15.58 10.09
N ILE A 59 -7.22 -14.24 10.14
CA ILE A 59 -6.06 -13.50 10.62
C ILE A 59 -6.43 -12.99 12.02
N THR A 60 -5.65 -13.30 13.05
CA THR A 60 -6.00 -12.86 14.43
C THR A 60 -4.83 -12.24 15.18
N THR A 61 -3.61 -12.34 14.65
CA THR A 61 -2.41 -11.82 15.30
C THR A 61 -1.61 -10.92 14.37
N ARG A 62 -0.66 -10.17 14.94
CA ARG A 62 0.27 -9.33 14.15
C ARG A 62 1.17 -10.18 13.27
N GLU A 63 1.54 -11.38 13.71
CA GLU A 63 2.31 -12.35 12.92
C GLU A 63 1.52 -12.90 11.73
N ASP A 64 0.19 -12.99 11.84
CA ASP A 64 -0.65 -13.37 10.71
C ASP A 64 -0.78 -12.22 9.71
N VAL A 65 -0.87 -10.97 10.20
CA VAL A 65 -0.83 -9.76 9.36
C VAL A 65 0.50 -9.66 8.61
N SER A 66 1.64 -9.90 9.26
CA SER A 66 2.95 -9.82 8.58
C SER A 66 3.06 -10.84 7.44
N LYS A 67 2.60 -12.09 7.66
CA LYS A 67 2.55 -13.11 6.60
C LYS A 67 1.59 -12.74 5.47
N MET A 68 0.47 -12.12 5.80
CA MET A 68 -0.48 -11.59 4.81
C MET A 68 0.19 -10.53 3.93
N VAL A 69 0.94 -9.60 4.55
CA VAL A 69 1.70 -8.57 3.83
C VAL A 69 2.74 -9.21 2.92
N GLU A 70 3.56 -10.15 3.43
CA GLU A 70 4.56 -10.84 2.60
C GLU A 70 3.90 -11.53 1.39
N THR A 71 2.75 -12.16 1.60
CA THR A 71 2.01 -12.85 0.52
C THR A 71 1.48 -11.86 -0.50
N ALA A 72 0.91 -10.74 -0.04
CA ALA A 72 0.44 -9.67 -0.92
C ALA A 72 1.57 -9.07 -1.75
N TYR A 73 2.72 -8.76 -1.13
CA TYR A 73 3.91 -8.27 -1.84
C TYR A 73 4.39 -9.28 -2.89
N LYS A 74 4.43 -10.57 -2.53
CA LYS A 74 4.88 -11.61 -3.46
C LYS A 74 3.95 -11.73 -4.66
N ILE A 75 2.64 -11.67 -4.46
CA ILE A 75 1.68 -11.82 -5.56
C ILE A 75 1.60 -10.56 -6.43
N LEU A 76 1.66 -9.38 -5.82
CA LEU A 76 1.50 -8.12 -6.55
C LEU A 76 2.77 -7.65 -7.24
N PHE A 77 3.94 -7.95 -6.66
CA PHE A 77 5.23 -7.35 -7.06
C PHE A 77 6.33 -8.37 -7.28
N ASP A 78 6.06 -9.67 -7.10
CA ASP A 78 7.04 -10.75 -7.15
C ASP A 78 8.22 -10.62 -6.14
N LYS A 79 8.09 -9.73 -5.14
CA LYS A 79 9.12 -9.44 -4.13
C LYS A 79 8.59 -9.55 -2.70
N LYS A 80 9.48 -9.30 -1.73
CA LYS A 80 9.14 -9.08 -0.32
C LYS A 80 9.33 -7.59 0.00
N PRO A 81 8.66 -7.05 1.04
CA PRO A 81 9.08 -5.77 1.60
C PRO A 81 10.50 -5.90 2.18
N ASP A 82 11.22 -4.78 2.23
CA ASP A 82 12.60 -4.74 2.74
C ASP A 82 12.65 -4.99 4.24
N ASP A 83 11.63 -4.53 4.99
CA ASP A 83 11.49 -4.80 6.42
C ASP A 83 10.03 -4.93 6.85
N ILE A 84 9.80 -5.78 7.86
CA ILE A 84 8.54 -5.87 8.60
C ILE A 84 8.84 -5.86 10.09
N ASP A 85 8.56 -4.73 10.74
CA ASP A 85 8.81 -4.52 12.16
C ASP A 85 7.51 -4.64 12.98
N MET A 86 7.50 -5.59 13.91
CA MET A 86 6.42 -5.80 14.89
C MET A 86 6.87 -5.53 16.33
N GLU A 87 8.16 -5.35 16.56
CA GLU A 87 8.75 -5.21 17.90
C GLU A 87 8.73 -3.74 18.34
N SER A 88 9.24 -2.84 17.50
CA SER A 88 9.27 -1.41 17.79
C SER A 88 7.94 -0.73 17.45
N ALA A 89 7.19 -1.31 16.51
CA ALA A 89 5.85 -0.89 16.10
C ALA A 89 4.79 -1.27 17.17
N ARG A 90 4.66 -0.44 18.21
CA ARG A 90 3.77 -0.67 19.37
C ARG A 90 2.31 -0.88 18.93
N GLY A 91 1.88 -2.14 18.87
CA GLY A 91 0.51 -2.52 18.53
C GLY A 91 0.19 -2.42 17.03
N SER A 92 1.20 -2.22 16.18
CA SER A 92 1.08 -2.24 14.72
C SER A 92 2.07 -3.22 14.09
N VAL A 93 1.92 -3.43 12.79
CA VAL A 93 2.91 -4.05 11.92
C VAL A 93 3.39 -2.95 10.98
N ARG A 94 4.66 -2.55 11.11
CA ARG A 94 5.29 -1.57 10.22
C ARG A 94 5.90 -2.30 9.04
N ILE A 95 5.69 -1.78 7.84
CA ILE A 95 6.17 -2.33 6.57
C ILE A 95 7.03 -1.26 5.91
N THR A 96 8.25 -1.60 5.52
CA THR A 96 9.15 -0.69 4.80
C THR A 96 9.47 -1.24 3.42
N ASP A 97 9.39 -0.38 2.41
CA ASP A 97 9.78 -0.66 1.02
C ASP A 97 10.72 0.46 0.54
N GLU A 98 12.00 0.14 0.45
CA GLU A 98 13.06 1.01 -0.06
C GLU A 98 12.97 1.12 -1.58
N ASP A 99 12.51 0.08 -2.29
CA ASP A 99 12.39 0.04 -3.75
C ASP A 99 10.93 -0.01 -4.23
N CYS A 100 10.13 0.91 -3.69
CA CYS A 100 8.71 1.00 -3.99
C CYS A 100 8.41 1.15 -5.49
N ILE A 101 7.75 0.14 -6.08
CA ILE A 101 7.46 0.06 -7.52
C ILE A 101 6.64 1.25 -8.02
N TRP A 102 5.71 1.77 -7.21
CA TRP A 102 4.90 2.92 -7.61
C TRP A 102 5.71 4.21 -7.68
N CYS A 103 6.68 4.40 -6.78
CA CYS A 103 7.43 5.65 -6.64
C CYS A 103 8.59 5.80 -7.63
N GLN A 104 8.81 4.83 -8.52
CA GLN A 104 9.92 4.85 -9.47
C GLN A 104 9.82 6.07 -10.41
N GLU A 105 10.83 6.93 -10.39
CA GLU A 105 10.90 8.17 -11.19
C GLU A 105 9.75 9.17 -10.91
N VAL A 106 9.10 9.08 -9.75
CA VAL A 106 8.06 10.03 -9.31
C VAL A 106 8.67 11.04 -8.35
N ASN A 107 8.50 12.33 -8.66
CA ASN A 107 8.88 13.42 -7.76
C ASN A 107 7.69 14.38 -7.55
N LEU A 108 7.19 14.38 -6.32
CA LEU A 108 6.12 15.24 -5.80
C LEU A 108 6.62 16.01 -4.56
N GLU A 109 7.90 16.42 -4.58
CA GLU A 109 8.49 17.24 -3.53
C GLU A 109 7.62 18.46 -3.20
N GLY A 110 7.41 18.70 -1.90
CA GLY A 110 6.58 19.80 -1.40
C GLY A 110 5.11 19.45 -1.16
N MET A 111 4.61 18.29 -1.61
CA MET A 111 3.25 17.82 -1.31
C MET A 111 3.15 17.18 0.09
N ARG A 112 3.42 17.97 1.13
CA ARG A 112 3.43 17.47 2.51
C ARG A 112 2.07 16.87 2.90
N GLY A 113 2.09 15.65 3.42
CA GLY A 113 0.90 14.92 3.86
C GLY A 113 0.20 14.15 2.75
N PHE A 114 0.62 14.30 1.49
CA PHE A 114 0.10 13.50 0.39
C PHE A 114 0.76 12.11 0.42
N GLY A 115 -0.07 11.08 0.47
CA GLY A 115 0.38 9.70 0.42
C GLY A 115 0.26 9.18 -1.01
N TYR A 116 1.31 9.36 -1.82
CA TYR A 116 1.31 8.86 -3.20
C TYR A 116 1.10 7.35 -3.28
N CYS A 117 1.28 6.58 -2.20
CA CYS A 117 1.00 5.14 -2.19
C CYS A 117 -0.21 4.78 -1.32
N GLU A 118 -1.12 5.72 -1.04
CA GLU A 118 -2.32 5.45 -0.24
C GLU A 118 -3.28 4.45 -0.88
N ILE A 119 -3.18 4.24 -2.19
CA ILE A 119 -3.86 3.14 -2.87
C ILE A 119 -3.51 1.78 -2.25
N PHE A 120 -2.26 1.59 -1.82
CA PHE A 120 -1.83 0.34 -1.18
C PHE A 120 -2.45 0.16 0.20
N SER A 121 -2.59 1.25 0.97
CA SER A 121 -3.31 1.20 2.25
C SER A 121 -4.73 0.67 2.04
N GLY A 122 -5.43 1.18 1.01
CA GLY A 122 -6.77 0.72 0.67
C GLY A 122 -6.82 -0.74 0.26
N ILE A 123 -5.86 -1.19 -0.57
CA ILE A 123 -5.74 -2.60 -0.97
C ILE A 123 -5.59 -3.48 0.27
N MET A 124 -4.63 -3.16 1.14
CA MET A 124 -4.36 -3.95 2.35
C MET A 124 -5.54 -3.95 3.33
N GLU A 125 -6.22 -2.81 3.51
CA GLU A 125 -7.45 -2.76 4.33
C GLU A 125 -8.52 -3.72 3.78
N SER A 126 -8.76 -3.70 2.46
CA SER A 126 -9.75 -4.60 1.85
C SER A 126 -9.35 -6.07 1.97
N LEU A 127 -8.09 -6.41 1.72
CA LEU A 127 -7.60 -7.78 1.83
C LEU A 127 -7.73 -8.34 3.25
N LEU A 128 -7.47 -7.51 4.28
CA LEU A 128 -7.63 -7.88 5.68
C LEU A 128 -9.12 -8.02 6.07
N ASP A 129 -9.98 -7.14 5.55
CA ASP A 129 -11.44 -7.21 5.77
C ASP A 129 -12.04 -8.51 5.22
N PHE A 130 -11.62 -8.96 4.02
CA PHE A 130 -12.02 -10.28 3.48
C PHE A 130 -11.64 -11.46 4.37
N LYS A 131 -10.61 -11.31 5.21
CA LYS A 131 -10.16 -12.32 6.18
C LYS A 131 -10.73 -12.09 7.58
N GLY A 132 -11.74 -11.23 7.70
CA GLY A 132 -12.47 -10.94 8.94
C GLY A 132 -11.73 -10.02 9.90
N VAL A 133 -10.74 -9.26 9.42
CA VAL A 133 -9.93 -8.36 10.24
C VAL A 133 -10.21 -6.91 9.91
N GLN A 134 -10.75 -6.20 10.89
CA GLN A 134 -10.78 -4.75 10.83
C GLN A 134 -9.39 -4.21 11.17
N ALA A 135 -8.78 -3.57 10.19
CA ALA A 135 -7.49 -2.92 10.34
C ALA A 135 -7.51 -1.56 9.67
N LYS A 136 -6.67 -0.67 10.17
CA LYS A 136 -6.39 0.62 9.56
C LYS A 136 -4.94 0.64 9.10
N VAL A 137 -4.74 0.95 7.82
CA VAL A 137 -3.40 1.03 7.22
C VAL A 137 -3.08 2.49 6.96
N PHE A 138 -1.92 2.96 7.38
CA PHE A 138 -1.52 4.36 7.21
C PHE A 138 -0.17 4.43 6.53
N GLN A 139 -0.05 5.26 5.49
CA GLN A 139 1.25 5.60 4.95
C GLN A 139 1.93 6.63 5.86
N GLU A 140 3.04 6.25 6.49
CA GLU A 140 3.85 7.10 7.36
C GLU A 140 4.89 7.90 6.55
N MET A 141 5.52 7.24 5.57
CA MET A 141 6.55 7.83 4.71
C MET A 141 6.32 7.43 3.25
N CYS A 142 6.74 8.30 2.33
CA CYS A 142 6.59 8.09 0.90
C CYS A 142 7.77 8.63 0.11
N ARG A 143 8.39 7.77 -0.70
CA ARG A 143 9.51 8.16 -1.58
C ARG A 143 9.14 9.26 -2.57
N ALA A 144 7.96 9.17 -3.18
CA ALA A 144 7.49 10.16 -4.13
C ALA A 144 7.40 11.58 -3.55
N THR A 145 7.22 11.72 -2.23
CA THR A 145 7.17 13.04 -1.55
C THR A 145 8.47 13.44 -0.86
N GLY A 146 9.58 12.72 -1.13
CA GLY A 146 10.91 13.07 -0.66
C GLY A 146 11.45 12.27 0.54
N SER A 147 10.81 11.17 0.94
CA SER A 147 11.40 10.23 1.92
C SER A 147 12.36 9.25 1.25
N ASP A 148 13.26 8.62 2.01
CA ASP A 148 14.18 7.61 1.48
C ASP A 148 13.48 6.29 1.12
N ASN A 149 12.38 5.97 1.83
CA ASN A 149 11.58 4.75 1.66
C ASN A 149 10.08 5.04 1.76
N CYS A 150 9.27 4.04 1.41
CA CYS A 150 7.84 4.05 1.72
C CYS A 150 7.61 3.21 2.97
N THR A 151 6.83 3.74 3.92
CA THR A 151 6.51 3.02 5.15
C THR A 151 5.01 3.04 5.38
N TRP A 152 4.45 1.88 5.71
CA TRP A 152 3.07 1.74 6.13
C TRP A 152 2.99 1.14 7.52
N ASN A 153 2.00 1.58 8.31
CA ASN A 153 1.66 0.96 9.58
C ASN A 153 0.28 0.33 9.47
N VAL A 154 0.21 -0.97 9.72
CA VAL A 154 -1.05 -1.72 9.84
C VAL A 154 -1.41 -1.83 11.32
N ARG A 155 -2.54 -1.24 11.70
CA ARG A 155 -3.06 -1.29 13.07
C ARG A 155 -4.37 -2.04 13.11
N LEU A 156 -4.42 -3.11 13.91
CA LEU A 156 -5.65 -3.85 14.20
C LEU A 156 -6.59 -2.96 15.03
N THR A 157 -7.88 -2.98 14.72
CA THR A 157 -8.92 -2.20 15.41
C THR A 157 -9.90 -3.07 16.17
#